data_AF-A0A0V8JB10-F1
#
_entry.id   AF-A0A0V8JB10-F1
#
_cell.length_a   1.000
_cell.length_b   1.000
_cell.length_c   1.000
_cell.angle_alpha   90.00
_cell.angle_beta   90.00
_cell.angle_gamma   90.00
#
_symmetry.space_group_name_H-M   'P 1'
#
loop_
_entity.id
_entity.type
_entity.pdbx_description
1 polymer ?
#
loop_
_entity_poly.entity_id
_entity_poly.type
_entity_poly.pdbx_seq_one_letter_code
_entity_poly.pdbx_strand_id
1 'polypeptide(L)'
;MLITVQKEIVRATMKRQPVKNETSTDFFIGYDEQDIPFLILPTAPGLLLEDECYGISFQRDEFNPYKYHLDTHIAPVDLNRIRMFIDHLAFFFGPDHNMLNSYLQASGYQAYVCWSEKKQGEMIRETLMKYGSVSTKDEKKRYSDLLSQLLGS
;
A
#
# COMPACT_ATOMS: atom_id res chain seq x y z
N MET A 1 9.21 -3.38 -20.62
CA MET A 1 7.91 -2.78 -20.23
C MET A 1 8.20 -1.38 -19.69
N LEU A 2 7.52 -0.34 -20.16
CA LEU A 2 7.74 1.02 -19.66
C LEU A 2 7.34 1.08 -18.18
N ILE A 3 8.13 1.74 -17.33
CA ILE A 3 7.87 1.89 -15.88
C ILE A 3 6.45 2.41 -15.58
N THR A 4 5.92 3.25 -16.48
CA THR A 4 4.54 3.74 -16.42
C THR A 4 3.51 2.61 -16.45
N VAL A 5 3.70 1.59 -17.30
CA VAL A 5 2.80 0.44 -17.38
C VAL A 5 2.87 -0.40 -16.10
N GLN A 6 4.07 -0.62 -15.56
CA GLN A 6 4.23 -1.31 -14.27
C GLN A 6 3.54 -0.56 -13.15
N LYS A 7 3.69 0.76 -13.09
CA LYS A 7 3.01 1.61 -12.11
C LYS A 7 1.50 1.46 -12.19
N GLU A 8 0.91 1.48 -13.38
CA GLU A 8 -0.55 1.30 -13.52
C GLU A 8 -1.01 -0.09 -13.07
N ILE A 9 -0.24 -1.15 -13.35
CA ILE A 9 -0.53 -2.50 -12.84
C ILE A 9 -0.50 -2.53 -11.31
N VAL A 10 0.55 -1.95 -10.72
CA VAL A 10 0.70 -1.88 -9.26
C VAL A 10 -0.43 -1.07 -8.65
N ARG A 11 -0.77 0.09 -9.22
CA ARG A 11 -1.90 0.91 -8.78
C ARG A 11 -3.21 0.13 -8.84
N ALA A 12 -3.52 -0.51 -9.97
CA ALA A 12 -4.75 -1.28 -10.12
C ALA A 12 -4.84 -2.46 -9.14
N THR A 13 -3.72 -3.08 -8.80
CA THR A 13 -3.67 -4.26 -7.91
C THR A 13 -3.66 -3.88 -6.43
N MET A 14 -2.95 -2.80 -6.07
CA MET A 14 -2.73 -2.38 -4.69
C MET A 14 -3.75 -1.38 -4.17
N LYS A 15 -4.48 -0.67 -5.04
CA LYS A 15 -5.52 0.28 -4.61
C LYS A 15 -6.83 -0.43 -4.26
N ARG A 16 -6.78 -1.23 -3.20
CA ARG A 16 -7.90 -1.99 -2.65
C ARG A 16 -7.77 -2.11 -1.14
N GLN A 17 -8.87 -2.47 -0.50
CA GLN A 17 -8.86 -2.80 0.92
C GLN A 17 -7.94 -4.01 1.16
N PRO A 18 -6.98 -3.94 2.11
CA PRO A 18 -6.24 -5.12 2.53
C PRO A 18 -7.19 -6.11 3.22
N VAL A 19 -7.02 -7.41 2.97
CA VAL A 19 -7.87 -8.46 3.56
C VAL A 19 -7.07 -9.41 4.42
N LYS A 20 -7.71 -10.10 5.37
CA LYS A 20 -7.01 -11.02 6.29
C LYS A 20 -6.38 -12.23 5.59
N ASN A 21 -7.00 -12.69 4.51
CA ASN A 21 -6.62 -13.90 3.77
C ASN A 21 -6.01 -13.54 2.41
N GLU A 22 -4.96 -12.73 2.42
CA GLU A 22 -4.21 -12.41 1.19
C GLU A 22 -3.52 -13.63 0.60
N THR A 23 -3.28 -13.57 -0.70
CA THR A 23 -2.36 -14.46 -1.40
C THR A 23 -1.10 -13.70 -1.76
N SER A 24 0.04 -14.39 -1.84
CA SER A 24 1.32 -13.77 -2.19
C SER A 24 1.45 -13.41 -3.67
N THR A 25 0.48 -13.75 -4.53
CA THR A 25 0.56 -13.53 -5.98
C THR A 25 0.41 -12.06 -6.37
N ASP A 26 -0.28 -11.28 -5.54
CA ASP A 26 -0.69 -9.92 -5.89
C ASP A 26 0.18 -8.86 -5.19
N PHE A 27 1.44 -9.21 -4.88
CA PHE A 27 2.40 -8.34 -4.21
C PHE A 27 3.54 -7.90 -5.13
N PHE A 28 4.06 -6.70 -4.86
CA PHE A 28 5.16 -6.12 -5.63
C PHE A 28 6.23 -5.57 -4.68
N ILE A 29 7.47 -5.63 -5.15
CA ILE A 29 8.59 -4.87 -4.59
C ILE A 29 8.81 -3.62 -5.43
N GLY A 30 8.80 -2.44 -4.80
CA GLY A 30 9.18 -1.18 -5.42
C GLY A 30 10.56 -0.74 -4.96
N TYR A 31 11.44 -0.34 -5.88
CA TYR A 31 12.71 0.31 -5.54
C TYR A 31 12.59 1.81 -5.70
N ASP A 32 12.89 2.55 -4.64
CA ASP A 32 12.90 4.01 -4.67
C ASP A 32 14.13 4.58 -5.41
N GLU A 33 14.32 5.89 -5.33
CA GLU A 33 15.42 6.61 -5.97
C GLU A 33 16.79 6.33 -5.33
N GLN A 34 16.80 5.78 -4.11
CA GLN A 34 17.96 5.40 -3.33
C GLN A 34 18.24 3.88 -3.43
N ASP A 35 17.57 3.17 -4.33
CA ASP A 35 17.63 1.72 -4.48
C ASP A 35 17.24 0.95 -3.20
N ILE A 36 16.40 1.56 -2.35
CA ILE A 36 15.81 0.90 -1.19
C ILE A 36 14.56 0.15 -1.66
N PRO A 37 14.50 -1.19 -1.47
CA PRO A 37 13.32 -1.96 -1.82
C PRO A 37 12.23 -1.80 -0.75
N PHE A 38 10.98 -1.76 -1.20
CA PHE A 38 9.78 -1.72 -0.39
C PHE A 38 8.82 -2.82 -0.80
N LEU A 39 8.29 -3.57 0.16
CA LEU A 39 7.08 -4.36 -0.04
C LEU A 39 5.90 -3.39 -0.11
N ILE A 40 5.25 -3.29 -1.26
CA ILE A 40 4.06 -2.45 -1.44
C ILE A 40 2.85 -3.18 -0.86
N LEU A 41 2.06 -2.49 -0.05
CA LEU A 41 0.90 -3.05 0.63
C LEU A 41 -0.42 -2.57 -0.01
N PRO A 42 -1.46 -3.44 -0.04
CA PRO A 42 -2.79 -3.03 -0.46
C PRO A 42 -3.31 -1.90 0.41
N THR A 43 -3.68 -0.78 -0.22
CA THR A 43 -4.12 0.45 0.45
C THR A 43 -5.46 0.87 -0.09
N ALA A 44 -6.45 1.03 0.81
CA ALA A 44 -7.78 1.46 0.44
C ALA A 44 -7.76 2.81 -0.28
N PRO A 45 -8.52 2.97 -1.39
CA PRO A 45 -8.65 4.26 -2.06
C PRO A 45 -9.12 5.36 -1.11
N GLY A 46 -8.61 6.58 -1.27
CA GLY A 46 -8.96 7.73 -0.44
C GLY A 46 -8.24 7.82 0.93
N LEU A 47 -7.51 6.78 1.36
CA LEU A 47 -6.66 6.86 2.57
C LEU A 47 -5.37 7.64 2.35
N LEU A 48 -4.77 7.49 1.18
CA LEU A 48 -3.58 8.20 0.72
C LEU A 48 -3.85 8.86 -0.64
N LEU A 49 -2.91 9.64 -1.15
CA LEU A 49 -3.00 10.21 -2.49
C LEU A 49 -3.08 9.10 -3.56
N GLU A 50 -3.55 9.48 -4.74
CA GLU A 50 -3.81 8.54 -5.85
C GLU A 50 -2.56 7.73 -6.24
N ASP A 51 -1.39 8.36 -6.19
CA ASP A 51 -0.09 7.74 -6.50
C ASP A 51 0.65 7.20 -5.25
N GLU A 52 0.01 7.11 -4.09
CA GLU A 52 0.65 6.64 -2.85
C GLU A 52 0.06 5.32 -2.36
N CYS A 53 0.91 4.39 -1.93
CA CYS A 53 0.50 3.20 -1.18
C CYS A 53 1.24 3.13 0.14
N TYR A 54 0.72 2.41 1.11
CA TYR A 54 1.56 1.98 2.23
C TYR A 54 2.58 0.97 1.75
N GLY A 55 3.75 0.98 2.38
CA GLY A 55 4.80 0.01 2.14
C GLY A 55 5.67 -0.20 3.37
N ILE A 56 6.49 -1.23 3.29
CA ILE A 56 7.48 -1.58 4.31
C ILE A 56 8.82 -1.72 3.63
N SER A 57 9.83 -0.97 4.07
CA SER A 57 11.18 -1.07 3.54
C SER A 57 11.82 -2.40 3.91
N PHE A 58 12.75 -2.88 3.08
CA PHE A 58 13.72 -3.87 3.54
C PHE A 58 15.00 -3.18 3.98
N GLN A 59 15.48 -3.59 5.14
CA GLN A 59 16.78 -3.21 5.66
C GLN A 59 17.81 -4.25 5.26
N ARG A 60 18.92 -3.80 4.70
CA ARG A 60 20.06 -4.67 4.38
C ARG A 60 20.80 -5.02 5.67
N ASP A 61 21.18 -6.28 5.82
CA ASP A 61 22.02 -6.73 6.92
C ASP A 61 23.42 -6.08 6.82
N GLU A 62 23.91 -5.50 7.91
CA GLU A 62 25.19 -4.77 7.94
C GLU A 62 26.38 -5.66 7.59
N PHE A 63 26.30 -6.96 7.92
CA PHE A 63 27.40 -7.90 7.75
C PHE A 63 27.23 -8.80 6.52
N ASN A 64 26.01 -8.90 5.97
CA ASN A 64 25.74 -9.64 4.75
C ASN A 64 24.95 -8.80 3.73
N PRO A 65 25.62 -8.28 2.69
CA PRO A 65 25.00 -7.45 1.68
C PRO A 65 23.89 -8.11 0.85
N TYR A 66 23.73 -9.43 0.92
CA TYR A 66 22.71 -10.18 0.19
C TYR A 66 21.54 -10.58 1.07
N LYS A 67 21.60 -10.26 2.38
CA LYS A 67 20.55 -10.58 3.34
C LYS A 67 19.74 -9.32 3.63
N TYR A 68 18.44 -9.47 3.56
CA TYR A 68 17.47 -8.41 3.82
C TYR A 68 16.57 -8.83 4.97
N HIS A 69 16.14 -7.84 5.74
CA HIS A 69 15.13 -7.97 6.77
C HIS A 69 13.98 -7.04 6.43
N LEU A 70 12.75 -7.54 6.47
CA LEU A 70 11.58 -6.68 6.33
C LEU A 70 11.46 -5.83 7.61
N ASP A 71 11.38 -4.51 7.45
CA ASP A 71 11.17 -3.60 8.58
C ASP A 71 9.80 -3.87 9.23
N THR A 72 9.58 -3.29 10.41
CA THR A 72 8.29 -3.29 11.09
C THR A 72 7.51 -2.00 10.86
N HIS A 73 8.18 -0.96 10.35
CA HIS A 73 7.56 0.34 10.11
C HIS A 73 6.80 0.37 8.77
N ILE A 74 5.48 0.59 8.86
CA ILE A 74 4.63 0.83 7.69
C ILE A 74 4.55 2.33 7.44
N ALA A 75 4.90 2.77 6.23
CA ALA A 75 4.92 4.18 5.84
C ALA A 75 4.30 4.40 4.44
N PRO A 76 3.79 5.60 4.14
CA PRO A 76 3.42 5.98 2.79
C PRO A 76 4.61 5.94 1.83
N VAL A 77 4.38 5.43 0.62
CA VAL A 77 5.34 5.30 -0.48
C VAL A 77 4.72 5.96 -1.71
N ASP A 78 5.39 6.98 -2.24
CA ASP A 78 5.01 7.62 -3.50
C ASP A 78 5.48 6.76 -4.68
N LEU A 79 4.52 6.18 -5.41
CA LEU A 79 4.77 5.33 -6.56
C LEU A 79 5.43 6.08 -7.73
N ASN A 80 5.37 7.42 -7.77
CA ASN A 80 6.10 8.23 -8.75
C ASN A 80 7.60 8.27 -8.48
N ARG A 81 8.02 8.01 -7.24
CA ARG A 81 9.44 7.96 -6.84
C ARG A 81 10.02 6.55 -6.95
N ILE A 82 9.20 5.57 -7.30
CA ILE A 82 9.65 4.21 -7.56
C ILE A 82 10.21 4.12 -8.98
N ARG A 83 11.49 3.73 -9.08
CA ARG A 83 12.21 3.57 -10.35
C ARG A 83 11.96 2.22 -11.00
N MET A 84 11.57 1.23 -10.21
CA MET A 84 11.39 -0.15 -10.67
C MET A 84 10.39 -0.88 -9.80
N PHE A 85 9.53 -1.67 -10.44
CA PHE A 85 8.69 -2.65 -9.76
C PHE A 85 9.10 -4.06 -10.15
N ILE A 86 9.15 -4.95 -9.16
CA ILE A 86 9.49 -6.36 -9.32
C ILE A 86 8.36 -7.21 -8.74
N ASP A 87 7.89 -8.16 -9.53
CA ASP A 87 6.93 -9.21 -9.18
C ASP A 87 7.61 -10.56 -8.88
N HIS A 88 8.92 -10.68 -9.14
CA HIS A 88 9.73 -11.84 -8.76
C HIS A 88 10.09 -11.83 -7.26
N LEU A 89 9.09 -12.11 -6.43
CA LEU A 89 9.16 -12.04 -4.97
C LEU A 89 10.12 -13.08 -4.34
N ALA A 90 10.41 -14.18 -5.04
CA ALA A 90 11.22 -15.27 -4.50
C ALA A 90 12.66 -14.87 -4.09
N PHE A 91 13.22 -13.80 -4.68
CA PHE A 91 14.51 -13.26 -4.25
C PHE A 91 14.46 -12.75 -2.80
N PHE A 92 13.36 -12.11 -2.41
CA PHE A 92 13.18 -11.52 -1.08
C PHE A 92 12.56 -12.50 -0.09
N PHE A 93 11.68 -13.37 -0.58
CA PHE A 93 10.80 -14.17 0.27
C PHE A 93 11.06 -15.67 0.19
N GLY A 94 12.10 -16.10 -0.53
CA GLY A 94 12.43 -17.51 -0.70
C GLY A 94 11.51 -18.23 -1.69
N PRO A 95 11.72 -19.55 -1.88
CA PRO A 95 10.91 -20.37 -2.78
C PRO A 95 9.44 -20.36 -2.35
N ASP A 96 8.53 -20.39 -3.33
CA ASP A 96 7.07 -20.38 -3.15
C ASP A 96 6.54 -19.23 -2.27
N HIS A 97 7.34 -18.15 -2.14
CA HIS A 97 7.06 -16.99 -1.31
C HIS A 97 6.77 -17.34 0.16
N ASN A 98 7.41 -18.38 0.69
CA ASN A 98 7.11 -18.92 2.02
C ASN A 98 7.20 -17.87 3.14
N MET A 99 8.17 -16.96 3.08
CA MET A 99 8.33 -15.89 4.07
C MET A 99 7.23 -14.84 3.94
N LEU A 100 6.79 -14.51 2.72
CA LEU A 100 5.65 -13.60 2.52
C LEU A 100 4.36 -14.22 3.02
N ASN A 101 4.09 -15.49 2.69
CA ASN A 101 2.93 -16.21 3.19
C ASN A 101 2.90 -16.24 4.72
N SER A 102 4.06 -16.45 5.36
CA SER A 102 4.20 -16.42 6.82
C SER A 102 3.91 -15.02 7.39
N TYR A 103 4.42 -13.97 6.75
CA TYR A 103 4.15 -12.59 7.12
C TYR A 103 2.66 -12.24 7.03
N LEU A 104 1.97 -12.63 5.95
CA LEU A 104 0.55 -12.37 5.74
C LEU A 104 -0.34 -13.05 6.80
N GLN A 105 0.10 -14.19 7.35
CA GLN A 105 -0.57 -14.88 8.46
C GLN A 105 -0.16 -14.35 9.84
N ALA A 106 0.89 -13.52 9.93
CA ALA A 106 1.40 -13.01 11.19
C ALA A 106 0.51 -11.90 11.77
N SER A 107 0.55 -11.77 13.10
CA SER A 107 -0.23 -10.75 13.82
C SER A 107 0.04 -9.32 13.34
N GLY A 108 1.24 -9.03 12.85
CA GLY A 108 1.60 -7.72 12.31
C GLY A 108 0.76 -7.33 11.09
N TYR A 109 0.62 -8.23 10.11
CA TYR A 109 -0.21 -7.97 8.93
C TYR A 109 -1.70 -7.93 9.30
N GLN A 110 -2.14 -8.82 10.19
CA GLN A 110 -3.53 -8.81 10.67
C GLN A 110 -3.89 -7.52 11.43
N ALA A 111 -2.93 -6.95 12.17
CA ALA A 111 -3.07 -5.66 12.80
C ALA A 111 -3.15 -4.53 11.77
N TYR A 112 -2.36 -4.59 10.70
CA TYR A 112 -2.44 -3.64 9.59
C TYR A 112 -3.82 -3.65 8.91
N VAL A 113 -4.38 -4.83 8.62
CA VAL A 113 -5.74 -4.97 8.06
C VAL A 113 -6.78 -4.31 8.97
N CYS A 114 -6.80 -4.67 10.26
CA CYS A 114 -7.75 -4.10 11.23
C CYS A 114 -7.58 -2.58 11.37
N TRP A 115 -6.33 -2.10 11.38
CA TRP A 115 -6.04 -0.67 11.45
C TRP A 115 -6.52 0.06 10.19
N SER A 116 -6.30 -0.50 9.00
CA SER A 116 -6.73 0.09 7.72
C SER A 116 -8.26 0.23 7.67
N GLU A 117 -9.00 -0.81 8.04
CA GLU A 117 -10.47 -0.78 8.14
C GLU A 117 -10.95 0.32 9.09
N LYS A 118 -10.35 0.40 10.29
CA LYS A 118 -10.69 1.45 11.26
C LYS A 118 -10.40 2.85 10.71
N LYS A 119 -9.23 3.03 10.07
CA LYS A 119 -8.80 4.31 9.52
C LYS A 119 -9.72 4.78 8.40
N GLN A 120 -10.16 3.86 7.54
CA GLN A 120 -11.13 4.15 6.49
C GLN A 120 -12.47 4.59 7.08
N GLY A 121 -12.97 3.88 8.10
CA GLY A 121 -14.21 4.26 8.79
C GLY A 121 -14.11 5.64 9.46
N GLU A 122 -12.98 5.95 10.11
CA GLU A 122 -12.71 7.29 10.66
C GLU A 122 -12.73 8.37 9.58
N MET A 123 -12.02 8.13 8.46
CA MET A 123 -11.97 9.08 7.34
C MET A 123 -13.33 9.30 6.68
N ILE A 124 -14.13 8.25 6.49
CA ILE A 124 -15.50 8.37 5.96
C ILE A 124 -16.32 9.28 6.88
N ARG A 125 -16.31 9.00 8.19
CA ARG A 125 -17.05 9.79 9.17
C ARG A 125 -16.62 11.25 9.18
N GLU A 126 -15.32 11.51 9.20
CA GLU A 126 -14.78 12.88 9.15
C GLU A 126 -15.15 13.59 7.85
N THR A 127 -15.09 12.89 6.72
CA THR A 127 -15.42 13.45 5.41
C THR A 127 -16.92 13.79 5.30
N LEU A 128 -17.80 12.94 5.83
CA LEU A 128 -19.24 13.21 5.92
C LEU A 128 -19.54 14.45 6.77
N MET A 129 -18.88 14.57 7.93
CA MET A 129 -19.05 15.74 8.80
C MET A 129 -18.57 17.03 8.10
N LYS A 130 -17.42 16.98 7.42
CA LYS A 130 -16.89 18.11 6.66
C LYS A 130 -17.80 18.49 5.50
N TYR A 131 -18.29 17.51 4.73
CA TYR A 131 -19.27 17.72 3.65
C TYR A 131 -20.52 18.47 4.12
N GLY A 132 -21.07 18.08 5.29
CA GLY A 132 -22.23 18.75 5.89
C GLY A 132 -21.94 20.17 6.39
N SER A 133 -20.68 20.49 6.69
CA SER A 133 -20.27 21.79 7.25
C SER A 133 -19.87 22.83 6.21
N VAL A 134 -19.56 22.43 4.97
CA VAL A 134 -19.13 23.36 3.91
C VAL A 134 -20.31 23.92 3.13
N SER A 135 -20.15 25.17 2.68
CA SER A 135 -21.22 25.94 2.03
C SER A 135 -21.07 25.98 0.51
N THR A 136 -19.86 25.83 -0.01
CA THR A 136 -19.60 25.97 -1.45
C THR A 136 -19.86 24.66 -2.20
N LYS A 137 -20.29 24.79 -3.46
CA LYS A 137 -20.51 23.62 -4.33
C LYS A 137 -19.20 22.89 -4.65
N ASP A 138 -18.10 23.62 -4.80
CA ASP A 138 -16.80 23.04 -5.14
C ASP A 138 -16.23 22.23 -3.98
N GLU A 139 -16.34 22.71 -2.74
CA GLU A 139 -15.93 21.93 -1.57
C GLU A 139 -16.82 20.70 -1.36
N LYS A 140 -18.14 20.84 -1.55
CA LYS A 140 -19.06 19.69 -1.51
C LYS A 140 -18.69 18.65 -2.55
N LYS A 141 -18.38 19.06 -3.78
CA LYS A 141 -17.93 18.16 -4.83
C LYS A 141 -16.65 17.44 -4.43
N ARG A 142 -15.64 18.17 -3.94
CA ARG A 142 -14.37 17.57 -3.48
C ARG A 142 -14.58 16.49 -2.41
N TYR A 143 -15.43 16.74 -1.41
CA TYR A 143 -15.71 15.74 -0.38
C TYR A 143 -16.59 14.59 -0.90
N SER A 144 -17.49 14.86 -1.86
CA SER A 144 -18.24 13.80 -2.54
C SER A 144 -17.31 12.86 -3.31
N ASP A 145 -16.36 13.41 -4.06
CA ASP A 145 -15.38 12.62 -4.83
C ASP A 145 -14.52 11.76 -3.88
N LEU A 146 -14.08 12.33 -2.75
CA LEU A 146 -13.34 11.59 -1.72
C LEU A 146 -14.19 10.49 -1.07
N LEU A 147 -15.48 10.75 -0.81
CA LEU A 147 -16.39 9.73 -0.27
C LEU A 147 -16.60 8.58 -1.25
N SER A 148 -16.75 8.86 -2.55
CA SER A 148 -16.87 7.81 -3.57
C SER A 148 -15.64 6.90 -3.57
N GLN A 149 -14.44 7.47 -3.47
CA GLN A 149 -13.20 6.70 -3.36
C GLN A 149 -13.18 5.84 -2.09
N LEU A 150 -13.46 6.44 -0.93
CA LEU A 150 -13.43 5.74 0.35
C LEU A 150 -14.48 4.62 0.47
N LEU A 151 -15.61 4.75 -0.21
CA LEU A 151 -16.70 3.75 -0.19
C LEU A 151 -16.52 2.65 -1.26
N GLY A 152 -15.56 2.78 -2.17
CA GLY A 152 -15.31 1.81 -3.24
C GLY A 152 -16.41 1.78 -4.31
N SER A 153 -17.02 2.93 -4.58
CA SER A 153 -18.13 3.13 -5.53
C SER A 153 -17.73 3.97 -6.74
#